data_AF-A0A955TBS8-F1
#
_entry.id   AF-A0A955TBS8-F1
#
_cell.length_a   1.000
_cell.length_b   1.000
_cell.length_c   1.000
_cell.angle_alpha   90.00
_cell.angle_beta   90.00
_cell.angle_gamma   90.00
#
_symmetry.space_group_name_H-M   'P 1'
#
loop_
_entity.id
_entity.type
_entity.pdbx_description
1 polymer ?
#
loop_
_entity_poly.entity_id
_entity_poly.type
_entity_poly.pdbx_seq_one_letter_code
_entity_poly.pdbx_strand_id
1 'polypeptide(L)' 'MSVLKGFTVWFTGLSGSGKSTISAELDRQLRERGVPNVEIMDGDEVREHLSKGLTFSK' A
#
# COMPACT_ATOMS: atom_id res chain seq x y z
N MET A 1 0.95 6.27 -27.89
CA MET A 1 1.02 6.60 -26.46
C MET A 1 0.95 5.26 -25.72
N SER A 2 2.04 4.79 -25.13
CA SER A 2 2.00 3.54 -24.36
C SER A 2 1.20 3.79 -23.09
N VAL A 3 0.15 3.00 -22.89
CA VAL A 3 -0.59 3.00 -21.63
C VAL A 3 0.32 2.38 -20.57
N LEU A 4 0.59 3.11 -19.48
CA LEU A 4 1.24 2.55 -18.30
C LEU A 4 0.36 1.41 -17.78
N LYS A 5 0.87 0.17 -17.84
CA LYS A 5 0.17 -0.98 -17.26
C LYS A 5 0.23 -0.86 -15.74
N GLY A 6 -0.94 -0.92 -15.10
CA GLY A 6 -1.03 -0.93 -13.64
C GLY A 6 -0.32 -2.15 -13.02
N PHE A 7 0.20 -1.98 -11.81
CA PHE A 7 0.85 -3.04 -11.04
C PHE A 7 0.64 -2.80 -9.54
N THR A 8 0.97 -3.81 -8.74
CA THR A 8 0.90 -3.77 -7.27
C THR A 8 2.29 -4.04 -6.70
N VAL A 9 2.67 -3.26 -5.69
CA VAL A 9 3.85 -3.53 -4.85
C VAL A 9 3.35 -4.02 -3.50
N TRP A 10 3.69 -5.26 -3.14
CA TRP A 10 3.25 -5.87 -1.89
C TRP A 10 4.38 -5.87 -0.86
N PHE A 11 4.25 -5.03 0.17
CA PHE A 11 5.19 -5.02 1.30
C PHE A 11 4.75 -6.01 2.38
N THR A 12 5.64 -6.92 2.76
CA THR A 12 5.41 -7.90 3.83
C THR A 12 6.56 -7.89 4.83
N GLY A 13 6.29 -8.26 6.08
CA GLY A 13 7.24 -8.22 7.18
C GLY A 13 6.57 -8.03 8.54
N LEU A 14 7.35 -8.26 9.61
CA LEU A 14 6.89 -8.16 11.00
C LEU A 14 6.27 -6.79 11.33
N SER A 15 5.40 -6.73 12.33
CA SER A 15 4.92 -5.44 12.85
C SER A 15 6.10 -4.55 13.25
N GLY A 16 6.04 -3.26 12.91
CA GLY A 16 7.14 -2.31 13.15
C GLY A 16 8.32 -2.39 12.17
N SER A 17 8.30 -3.27 11.15
CA SER A 17 9.41 -3.39 10.18
C SER A 17 9.53 -2.24 9.16
N GLY A 18 8.76 -1.15 9.30
CA GLY A 18 8.83 0.03 8.43
C GLY A 18 8.06 -0.06 7.09
N LYS A 19 7.16 -1.03 6.90
CA LYS A 19 6.38 -1.20 5.66
C LYS A 19 5.63 0.08 5.25
N SER A 20 4.82 0.62 6.15
CA SER A 20 4.01 1.82 5.91
C SER A 20 4.89 3.06 5.66
N THR A 21 6.06 3.13 6.29
CA THR A 21 7.05 4.18 6.02
C THR A 21 7.61 4.09 4.61
N ILE A 22 7.97 2.89 4.15
CA ILE A 22 8.51 2.68 2.80
C ILE A 22 7.41 2.91 1.74
N SER A 23 6.17 2.49 1.97
CA SER A 23 5.08 2.71 1.02
C SER A 23 4.74 4.19 0.84
N ALA A 24 4.76 4.99 1.92
CA ALA A 24 4.56 6.43 1.85
C ALA A 24 5.66 7.14 1.04
N GLU A 25 6.91 6.76 1.25
CA GLU A 25 8.04 7.31 0.49
C GLU A 25 8.01 6.88 -0.99
N LEU A 26 7.58 5.63 -1.28
CA LEU A 26 7.39 5.17 -2.65
C LEU A 26 6.28 5.95 -3.37
N ASP A 27 5.13 6.20 -2.71
CA ASP A 27 4.04 7.03 -3.25
C ASP A 27 4.55 8.43 -3.63
N ARG A 28 5.27 9.10 -2.71
CA ARG A 28 5.89 10.40 -2.95
C ARG A 28 6.77 10.37 -4.21
N GLN A 29 7.69 9.40 -4.30
CA GLN A 29 8.60 9.31 -5.44
C GLN A 29 7.90 8.99 -6.76
N LEU A 30 6.86 8.15 -6.76
CA LEU A 30 6.11 7.82 -7.97
C LEU A 30 5.31 9.02 -8.48
N ARG A 31 4.69 9.79 -7.60
CA ARG A 31 4.00 11.03 -7.95
C ARG A 31 4.96 12.06 -8.52
N GLU A 32 6.14 12.23 -7.92
CA GLU A 32 7.20 13.12 -8.42
C GLU A 32 7.71 12.73 -9.82
N ARG A 33 7.63 11.43 -10.17
CA ARG A 33 7.98 10.90 -11.49
C ARG A 33 6.82 10.97 -12.51
N GLY A 34 5.71 11.62 -12.17
CA GLY A 34 4.56 11.77 -13.05
C GLY A 34 3.66 10.54 -13.13
N VAL A 35 3.62 9.71 -12.08
CA VAL A 35 2.63 8.63 -11.93
C VAL A 35 1.52 9.13 -11.00
N PRO A 36 0.41 9.67 -11.55
CA PRO A 36 -0.59 10.37 -10.73
C PRO A 36 -1.51 9.41 -9.94
N ASN A 37 -1.71 8.19 -10.45
CA ASN A 37 -2.70 7.24 -9.94
C ASN A 37 -2.03 6.19 -9.05
N VAL A 38 -1.46 6.64 -7.93
CA VAL A 38 -0.92 5.77 -6.88
C VAL A 38 -1.92 5.73 -5.73
N GLU A 39 -2.18 4.54 -5.22
CA GLU A 39 -3.05 4.30 -4.07
C GLU A 39 -2.29 3.46 -3.05
N ILE A 40 -2.32 3.85 -1.78
CA ILE A 40 -1.76 3.06 -0.69
C ILE A 40 -2.90 2.27 -0.05
N MET A 41 -2.76 0.94 0.03
CA MET A 41 -3.67 0.09 0.78
C MET A 41 -2.95 -0.41 2.03
N ASP A 42 -2.98 0.38 3.10
CA ASP A 42 -2.34 0.00 4.37
C ASP A 42 -3.14 -1.10 5.09
N GLY A 43 -2.43 -2.04 5.71
CA GLY A 43 -3.06 -3.17 6.40
C GLY A 43 -3.94 -2.75 7.58
N ASP A 44 -3.62 -1.64 8.27
CA ASP A 44 -4.45 -1.09 9.35
C ASP A 44 -5.72 -0.46 8.79
N GLU A 45 -5.62 0.34 7.72
CA GLU A 45 -6.77 0.94 7.06
C GLU A 45 -7.71 -0.12 6.45
N VAL A 46 -7.14 -1.14 5.80
CA VAL A 46 -7.90 -2.28 5.27
C VAL A 46 -8.60 -3.05 6.40
N ARG A 47 -7.95 -3.20 7.57
CA ARG A 47 -8.57 -3.84 8.72
C ARG A 47 -9.75 -3.05 9.25
N GLU A 48 -9.60 -1.73 9.37
CA GLU A 48 -10.64 -0.84 9.89
C GLU A 48 -11.86 -0.76 8.98
N HIS A 49 -11.65 -0.64 7.66
CA HIS A 49 -12.72 -0.32 6.71
C HIS A 49 -13.31 -1.54 6.00
N LEU A 50 -12.50 -2.56 5.72
CA LEU A 50 -12.92 -3.72 4.92
C LEU A 50 -13.02 -5.02 5.73
N SER A 51 -12.31 -5.10 6.87
CA SER A 51 -12.24 -6.32 7.70
C SER A 51 -12.87 -6.13 9.08
N LYS A 52 -13.76 -5.15 9.23
CA LYS A 52 -14.38 -4.82 10.51
C LYS A 52 -15.14 -6.04 11.06
N GLY A 53 -14.64 -6.61 12.16
CA GLY A 53 -15.20 -7.81 12.78
C GLY A 53 -14.49 -9.12 12.44
N LEU A 54 -13.49 -9.10 11.55
CA LEU A 54 -12.60 -10.24 11.34
C LEU A 54 -11.47 -10.23 12.39
N THR A 55 -11.17 -11.40 12.95
CA THR A 55 -10.04 -11.60 13.86
C THR A 55 -9.19 -12.76 13.34
N PHE A 56 -8.00 -12.94 13.91
CA PHE A 56 -7.16 -14.09 13.57
C PHE A 56 -7.81 -15.38 14.07
N SER A 57 -8.05 -16.32 13.17
CA SER A 57 -8.43 -17.69 13.52
C SER A 57 -7.26 -18.40 14.19
N LYS A 58 -7.59 -19.34 15.09
CA LYS A 58 -6.61 -20.23 15.72
C LYS A 58 -6.12 -21.30 14.74
#